data_AF-A0A2A3Z9A7-F1
#
_entry.id   AF-A0A2A3Z9A7-F1
#
_cell.length_a   1.000
_cell.length_b   1.000
_cell.length_c   1.000
_cell.angle_alpha   90.00
_cell.angle_beta   90.00
_cell.angle_gamma   90.00
#
_symmetry.space_group_name_H-M   'P 1'
#
loop_
_entity.id
_entity.type
_entity.pdbx_description
1 polymer ?
#
loop_
_entity_poly.entity_id
_entity_poly.type
_entity_poly.pdbx_seq_one_letter_code
_entity_poly.pdbx_strand_id
1 'polypeptide(L)' 'MFLTCTDAEATAAFYRKIAGLPLTTEGDEEYSYFVVEAGGVQLALHSAEAMARHVRRSRNSYFAMMSEHP' A
#
# COMPACT_ATOMS: atom_id res chain seq x y z
N MET A 1 6.20 -9.28 2.68
CA MET A 1 7.15 -8.16 2.57
C MET A 1 6.41 -6.92 2.15
N PHE A 2 6.58 -5.84 2.91
CA PHE A 2 5.91 -4.56 2.68
C PHE A 2 6.97 -3.54 2.27
N LEU A 3 6.86 -2.98 1.07
CA LEU A 3 7.80 -1.99 0.56
C LEU A 3 7.09 -0.68 0.26
N THR A 4 7.73 0.44 0.60
CA THR A 4 7.31 1.76 0.16
C THR A 4 8.25 2.25 -0.93
N CYS A 5 7.70 2.99 -1.88
CA CYS A 5 8.43 3.58 -2.99
C CYS A 5 7.80 4.91 -3.40
N THR A 6 8.54 5.72 -4.15
CA THR A 6 8.05 7.02 -4.62
C THR A 6 6.93 6.87 -5.65
N ASP A 7 7.07 5.90 -6.56
CA ASP A 7 6.10 5.60 -7.61
C ASP A 7 5.81 4.09 -7.63
N ALA A 8 4.65 3.72 -7.09
CA ALA A 8 4.26 2.31 -6.96
C ALA A 8 3.92 1.68 -8.31
N GLU A 9 3.38 2.45 -9.26
CA GLU A 9 2.98 1.94 -10.56
C GLU A 9 4.21 1.66 -11.43
N ALA A 10 5.14 2.61 -11.50
CA ALA A 10 6.40 2.42 -12.21
C ALA A 10 7.22 1.28 -11.61
N THR A 11 7.25 1.17 -10.26
CA THR A 11 7.95 0.07 -9.58
C THR A 11 7.29 -1.28 -9.88
N ALA A 12 5.96 -1.35 -9.88
CA ALA A 12 5.24 -2.58 -10.24
C ALA A 12 5.48 -2.98 -11.71
N ALA A 13 5.47 -2.02 -12.64
CA ALA A 13 5.82 -2.25 -14.04
C ALA A 13 7.25 -2.78 -14.22
N PHE A 14 8.21 -2.25 -13.45
CA PHE A 14 9.58 -2.75 -13.42
C PHE A 14 9.65 -4.22 -12.99
N TYR A 15 9.01 -4.59 -11.87
CA TYR A 15 9.00 -5.98 -11.40
C TYR A 15 8.25 -6.95 -12.31
N ARG A 16 7.15 -6.52 -12.94
CA ARG A 16 6.48 -7.29 -13.99
C ARG A 16 7.43 -7.59 -15.14
N LYS A 17 8.19 -6.59 -15.58
CA LYS A 17 9.12 -6.71 -16.72
C LYS A 17 10.33 -7.57 -16.42
N ILE A 18 10.97 -7.38 -15.27
CA ILE A 18 12.28 -7.99 -14.97
C ILE A 18 12.13 -9.34 -14.29
N ALA A 19 11.15 -9.49 -13.38
CA ALA A 19 10.99 -10.70 -12.58
C ALA A 19 9.77 -11.55 -13.01
N GLY A 20 9.00 -11.09 -14.02
CA GLY A 20 7.79 -11.80 -14.47
C GLY A 20 6.70 -11.88 -13.40
N LEU A 21 6.75 -11.02 -12.38
CA LEU A 21 5.81 -11.07 -11.25
C LEU A 21 4.47 -10.45 -11.67
N PRO A 22 3.36 -11.19 -11.65
CA PRO A 22 2.05 -10.71 -12.08
C PRO A 22 1.38 -9.86 -10.98
N LEU A 23 2.00 -8.75 -10.60
CA LEU A 23 1.48 -7.83 -9.58
C LEU A 23 0.09 -7.32 -9.98
N THR A 24 -0.89 -7.45 -9.09
CA THR A 24 -2.27 -6.95 -9.23
C THR A 24 -2.49 -5.75 -8.32
N THR A 25 -3.51 -4.95 -8.59
CA THR A 25 -3.89 -3.82 -7.73
C THR A 25 -4.87 -4.30 -6.65
N GLU A 26 -4.68 -3.84 -5.43
CA GLU A 26 -5.55 -4.03 -4.26
C GLU A 26 -5.84 -2.69 -3.60
N GLY A 27 -6.87 -2.64 -2.76
CA GLY A 27 -7.31 -1.44 -2.04
C GLY A 27 -8.47 -0.71 -2.71
N ASP A 28 -8.59 0.58 -2.44
CA ASP A 28 -9.72 1.42 -2.87
C ASP A 28 -9.24 2.75 -3.52
N GLU A 29 -10.19 3.65 -3.78
CA GLU A 29 -9.93 4.97 -4.36
C GLU A 29 -9.06 5.87 -3.47
N GLU A 30 -9.09 5.65 -2.15
CA GLU A 30 -8.36 6.47 -1.18
C GLU A 30 -6.94 5.96 -0.94
N TYR A 31 -6.76 4.64 -1.02
CA TYR A 31 -5.45 4.00 -0.88
C TYR A 31 -5.42 2.65 -1.61
N SER A 32 -4.66 2.60 -2.70
CA SER A 32 -4.38 1.38 -3.46
C SER A 32 -2.89 1.06 -3.52
N TYR A 33 -2.58 -0.20 -3.77
CA TYR A 33 -1.22 -0.72 -3.82
C TYR A 33 -1.14 -1.94 -4.74
N PHE A 34 0.08 -2.36 -5.08
CA PHE A 34 0.30 -3.53 -5.94
C PHE A 34 0.75 -4.73 -5.12
N VAL A 35 0.16 -5.90 -5.33
CA VAL A 35 0.46 -7.12 -4.57
C VAL A 35 0.68 -8.32 -5.47
N VAL A 36 1.49 -9.27 -5.00
CA VAL A 36 1.60 -10.62 -5.57
C VAL A 36 1.95 -11.62 -4.46
N GLU A 37 1.37 -12.80 -4.54
CA GLU A 37 1.80 -13.99 -3.79
C GLU A 37 2.71 -14.82 -4.71
N ALA A 38 3.97 -15.01 -4.32
CA ALA A 38 4.93 -15.79 -5.09
C ALA A 38 5.81 -16.63 -4.15
N GLY A 39 5.83 -17.95 -4.36
CA GLY A 39 6.68 -18.86 -3.58
C GLY A 39 6.37 -18.86 -2.07
N GLY A 40 5.11 -18.66 -1.69
CA GLY A 40 4.69 -18.58 -0.28
C GLY A 40 5.03 -17.26 0.42
N VAL A 41 5.46 -16.24 -0.32
CA VAL A 41 5.70 -14.89 0.19
C VAL A 41 4.82 -13.89 -0.53
N GLN A 42 4.17 -13.03 0.24
CA GLN A 42 3.48 -11.87 -0.29
C GLN A 42 4.47 -10.71 -0.48
N LEU A 43 4.48 -10.10 -1.66
CA LEU A 43 5.13 -8.82 -1.92
C LEU A 43 4.05 -7.76 -2.14
N ALA A 44 4.08 -6.70 -1.34
CA ALA A 44 3.19 -5.55 -1.49
C ALA A 44 4.00 -4.26 -1.68
N LEU A 45 3.67 -3.49 -2.72
CA LEU A 45 4.33 -2.26 -3.13
C LEU A 45 3.38 -1.07 -2.94
N HIS A 46 3.77 -0.17 -2.05
CA HIS A 46 2.96 0.97 -1.65
C HIS A 46 3.63 2.28 -2.05
N SER A 47 2.85 3.29 -2.44
CA SER A 47 3.35 4.66 -2.50
C SER A 47 3.66 5.13 -1.09
N ALA A 48 4.88 5.63 -0.86
CA ALA A 48 5.31 6.13 0.44
C ALA A 48 4.45 7.30 0.92
N GLU A 49 4.08 8.19 -0.01
CA GLU A 49 3.24 9.36 0.29
C GLU A 49 1.80 8.94 0.62
N ALA A 50 1.20 8.08 -0.20
CA ALA A 50 -0.17 7.62 0.02
C ALA A 50 -0.28 6.85 1.33
N MET A 51 0.71 6.00 1.64
CA MET A 51 0.76 5.27 2.91
C MET A 51 0.88 6.23 4.12
N ALA A 52 1.77 7.22 4.05
CA ALA A 52 1.91 8.20 5.11
C ALA A 52 0.62 8.99 5.35
N ARG A 53 -0.09 9.35 4.26
CA ARG A 53 -1.40 10.02 4.32
C ARG A 53 -2.46 9.12 4.96
N HIS A 54 -2.54 7.87 4.52
CA HIS A 54 -3.47 6.87 5.04
C HIS A 54 -3.28 6.68 6.55
N VAL A 55 -2.05 6.42 7.01
CA VAL A 55 -1.75 6.22 8.44
C VAL A 55 -2.07 7.45 9.27
N ARG A 56 -1.72 8.65 8.81
CA ARG A 56 -2.05 9.89 9.53
C ARG A 56 -3.55 10.07 9.69
N ARG A 57 -4.32 9.78 8.65
CA ARG A 57 -5.78 9.88 8.68
C ARG A 57 -6.38 8.88 9.66
N SER A 58 -6.02 7.60 9.55
CA SER A 58 -6.54 6.55 10.44
C SER A 58 -6.25 6.85 11.91
N ARG A 59 -5.06 7.39 12.20
CA ARG A 59 -4.70 7.86 13.56
C ARG A 59 -5.60 9.00 14.03
N ASN A 60 -5.86 9.99 13.19
CA ASN A 60 -6.70 11.14 13.55
C ASN A 60 -8.16 10.71 13.79
N SER A 61 -8.70 9.81 12.96
CA SER A 61 -10.05 9.25 13.13
C SER A 61 -10.20 8.49 14.44
N TYR A 62 -9.19 7.69 14.82
CA TYR A 62 -9.18 7.00 16.11
C TYR A 62 -9.25 7.97 17.29
N PHE A 63 -8.44 9.04 17.28
CA PHE A 63 -8.47 10.03 18.36
C PHE A 63 -9.79 10.81 18.43
N ALA A 64 -10.42 11.11 17.29
CA ALA A 64 -11.72 11.76 17.28
C ALA A 64 -12.79 10.87 17.96
N MET A 65 -12.84 9.58 17.62
CA MET A 65 -13.80 8.63 18.21
C MET A 65 -13.63 8.50 19.73
N MET A 66 -12.39 8.46 20.22
CA MET A 66 -12.10 8.38 21.67
C MET A 66 -12.44 9.67 22.42
N SER A 67 -12.53 10.82 21.74
CA SER A 67 -12.89 12.10 22.36
C SER A 67 -14.41 12.31 22.48
N GLU A 68 -15.19 11.64 21.63
CA GLU A 68 -16.67 11.71 21.62
C GLU A 68 -17.33 10.75 22.62
N HIS A 69 -16.57 9.79 23.17
CA HIS A 69 -17.00 8.84 24.18
C HIS A 69 -16.04 8.84 25.39
N PRO A 70 -16.15 9.83 26.31
CA PRO A 70 -15.33 9.90 27.52
C PRO A 70 -15.65 8.80 28.55
#